data_AF-A0A432HAD4-F1
#
_entry.id   AF-A0A432HAD4-F1
#
_cell.length_a   1.000
_cell.length_b   1.000
_cell.length_c   1.000
_cell.angle_alpha   90.00
_cell.angle_beta   90.00
_cell.angle_gamma   90.00
#
_symmetry.space_group_name_H-M   'P 1'
#
loop_
_entity.id
_entity.type
_entity.pdbx_description
1 polymer ?
#
loop_
_entity_poly.entity_id
_entity_poly.type
_entity_poly.pdbx_seq_one_letter_code
_entity_poly.pdbx_strand_id
1 'polypeptide(L)'
;MPGRYSPKGSLARDWAHPDLARLEEQQMALLRRHLKQKILPFHPHYREKLADLDIDSLRGYPDLQKIPFSSKIDIAPTAENPDRPKSFVLQPDQESIRKVLSPTQKAALMWTAIRHGKDEVRKRLGTEYRPVQAFFTTGRTALPTSFFLSRYDLDILHECGRRMGEVIGISSREDRLVSVFPYAPHLAFWQVHGVGLANEIFTLHTGGGRAMGTDGILRALEKMRPTHLTGIPGYVYHLIRQGIEEGRDLSSIEVIFLGGDRVTVGYREKLASMLKENGSNNPRVISVLGFTESKKCWIECPGGRETGFHTYPD
;
A
#
# COMPACT_ATOMS: atom_id res chain seq x y z
N MET A 1 10.34 -7.47 -21.05
CA MET A 1 9.76 -7.01 -19.77
C MET A 1 8.38 -6.46 -20.06
N PRO A 2 7.31 -6.95 -19.42
CA PRO A 2 5.95 -6.47 -19.65
C PRO A 2 5.70 -5.05 -19.08
N GLY A 3 6.63 -4.51 -18.28
CA GLY A 3 6.50 -3.21 -17.61
C GLY A 3 5.51 -3.19 -16.44
N ARG A 4 4.78 -4.30 -16.23
CA ARG A 4 3.85 -4.53 -15.12
C ARG A 4 4.53 -5.32 -14.00
N TYR A 5 4.17 -5.05 -12.76
CA TYR A 5 4.60 -5.91 -11.65
C TYR A 5 3.76 -7.18 -11.64
N SER A 6 4.40 -8.27 -11.25
CA SER A 6 3.76 -9.56 -10.99
C SER A 6 4.61 -10.28 -9.95
N PRO A 7 3.99 -10.81 -8.89
CA PRO A 7 4.71 -11.53 -7.84
C PRO A 7 5.32 -12.82 -8.43
N LYS A 8 6.61 -13.06 -8.17
CA LYS A 8 7.38 -14.18 -8.75
C LYS A 8 8.39 -14.76 -7.77
N GLY A 9 8.72 -16.04 -7.97
CA GLY A 9 9.71 -16.75 -7.16
C GLY A 9 9.11 -17.39 -5.91
N SER A 10 9.96 -17.92 -5.04
CA SER A 10 9.54 -18.57 -3.79
C SER A 10 8.88 -17.60 -2.83
N LEU A 11 9.48 -16.41 -2.62
CA LEU A 11 8.94 -15.39 -1.71
C LEU A 11 7.53 -14.94 -2.08
N ALA A 12 7.17 -14.95 -3.37
CA ALA A 12 5.83 -14.63 -3.82
C ALA A 12 4.82 -15.77 -3.59
N ARG A 13 5.26 -17.04 -3.66
CA ARG A 13 4.39 -18.21 -3.45
C ARG A 13 4.16 -18.45 -1.97
N ASP A 14 5.22 -18.39 -1.19
CA ASP A 14 5.24 -18.71 0.23
C ASP A 14 5.25 -17.42 1.08
N TRP A 15 4.72 -16.32 0.52
CA TRP A 15 4.84 -14.97 1.09
C TRP A 15 4.34 -14.85 2.53
N ALA A 16 3.31 -15.61 2.89
CA ALA A 16 2.71 -15.58 4.22
C ALA A 16 3.53 -16.34 5.27
N HIS A 17 4.26 -17.38 4.84
CA HIS A 17 5.05 -18.27 5.70
C HIS A 17 6.35 -18.67 4.99
N PRO A 18 7.25 -17.71 4.72
CA PRO A 18 8.49 -18.01 4.01
C PRO A 18 9.42 -18.84 4.89
N ASP A 19 10.33 -19.60 4.26
CA ASP A 19 11.41 -20.27 4.95
C ASP A 19 12.34 -19.25 5.62
N LEU A 20 12.25 -19.15 6.95
CA LEU A 20 13.01 -18.19 7.75
C LEU A 20 14.53 -18.36 7.60
N ALA A 21 15.02 -19.57 7.33
CA ALA A 21 16.44 -19.83 7.14
C ALA A 21 16.98 -19.20 5.84
N ARG A 22 16.10 -18.91 4.88
CA ARG A 22 16.45 -18.38 3.55
C ARG A 22 15.90 -16.98 3.29
N LEU A 23 14.97 -16.51 4.13
CA LEU A 23 14.28 -15.24 3.96
C LEU A 23 15.27 -14.06 3.86
N GLU A 24 16.23 -13.99 4.78
CA GLU A 24 17.24 -12.93 4.80
C GLU A 24 18.08 -12.93 3.52
N GLU A 25 18.62 -14.08 3.13
CA GLU A 25 19.40 -14.23 1.90
C GLU A 25 18.61 -13.74 0.68
N GLN A 26 17.34 -14.15 0.58
CA GLN A 26 16.48 -13.80 -0.54
C GLN A 26 16.15 -12.30 -0.54
N GLN A 27 15.79 -11.70 0.59
CA GLN A 27 15.51 -10.27 0.71
C GLN A 27 16.75 -9.42 0.43
N MET A 28 17.92 -9.82 0.93
CA MET A 28 19.18 -9.11 0.66
C MET A 28 19.56 -9.20 -0.82
N ALA A 29 19.31 -10.34 -1.48
CA ALA A 29 19.49 -10.47 -2.93
C ALA A 29 18.53 -9.56 -3.71
N LEU A 30 17.26 -9.47 -3.29
CA LEU A 30 16.28 -8.55 -3.88
C LEU A 30 16.69 -7.09 -3.71
N LEU A 31 17.11 -6.70 -2.50
CA LEU A 31 17.56 -5.34 -2.18
C LEU A 31 18.75 -4.94 -3.05
N ARG A 32 19.83 -5.74 -3.07
CA ARG A 32 21.02 -5.45 -3.89
C ARG A 32 20.66 -5.31 -5.37
N ARG A 33 19.81 -6.20 -5.88
CA ARG A 33 19.34 -6.14 -7.27
C ARG A 33 18.54 -4.85 -7.52
N HIS A 34 17.65 -4.49 -6.62
CA HIS A 34 16.84 -3.27 -6.74
C HIS A 34 17.73 -2.01 -6.72
N LEU A 35 18.70 -1.94 -5.81
CA LEU A 35 19.65 -0.84 -5.71
C LEU A 35 20.47 -0.68 -7.00
N LYS A 36 21.07 -1.77 -7.49
CA LYS A 36 21.91 -1.76 -8.70
C LYS A 36 21.14 -1.50 -10.00
N GLN A 37 19.94 -2.04 -10.13
CA GLN A 37 19.20 -2.04 -11.40
C GLN A 37 18.17 -0.91 -11.53
N LYS A 38 17.72 -0.33 -10.41
CA LYS A 38 16.68 0.71 -10.41
C LYS A 38 17.08 1.97 -9.66
N ILE A 39 17.58 1.86 -8.43
CA ILE A 39 17.81 3.04 -7.59
C ILE A 39 19.04 3.84 -8.05
N LEU A 40 20.25 3.27 -8.01
CA LEU A 40 21.47 4.00 -8.41
C LEU A 40 21.41 4.55 -9.86
N PRO A 41 20.89 3.78 -10.85
CA PRO A 41 20.86 4.25 -12.23
C PRO A 41 19.83 5.35 -12.46
N PHE A 42 18.69 5.33 -11.77
CA PHE A 42 17.53 6.14 -12.15
C PHE A 42 17.06 7.13 -11.09
N HIS A 43 17.44 6.99 -9.82
CA HIS A 43 16.94 7.84 -8.74
C HIS A 43 17.90 9.00 -8.47
N PRO A 44 17.55 10.27 -8.78
CA PRO A 44 18.46 11.40 -8.63
C PRO A 44 19.01 11.54 -7.21
N HIS A 45 18.13 11.58 -6.20
CA HIS A 45 18.55 11.76 -4.81
C HIS A 45 19.40 10.59 -4.27
N TYR A 46 18.95 9.34 -4.42
CA TYR A 46 19.69 8.19 -3.91
C TYR A 46 20.94 7.84 -4.71
N ARG A 47 21.06 8.27 -5.97
CA ARG A 47 22.32 8.13 -6.72
C ARG A 47 23.45 8.88 -6.03
N GLU A 48 23.19 10.11 -5.58
CA GLU A 48 24.16 10.92 -4.84
C GLU A 48 24.34 10.39 -3.42
N LYS A 49 23.22 10.15 -2.70
CA LYS A 49 23.24 9.75 -1.29
C LYS A 49 23.90 8.38 -1.06
N LEU A 50 23.88 7.50 -2.05
CA LEU A 50 24.45 6.15 -1.98
C LEU A 50 25.71 5.99 -2.85
N ALA A 51 26.33 7.09 -3.29
CA ALA A 51 27.48 7.05 -4.19
C ALA A 51 28.65 6.22 -3.64
N ASP A 52 28.90 6.31 -2.33
CA ASP A 52 30.00 5.63 -1.64
C ASP A 52 29.60 4.27 -1.06
N LEU A 53 28.34 3.83 -1.20
CA LEU A 53 27.88 2.58 -0.64
C LEU A 53 28.27 1.39 -1.54
N ASP A 54 29.13 0.51 -1.04
CA ASP A 54 29.34 -0.79 -1.66
C ASP A 54 28.10 -1.68 -1.46
N ILE A 55 27.31 -1.82 -2.53
CA ILE A 55 26.09 -2.63 -2.53
C ILE A 55 26.38 -4.11 -2.28
N ASP A 56 27.54 -4.64 -2.69
CA ASP A 56 27.89 -6.05 -2.47
C ASP A 56 28.29 -6.34 -1.02
N SER A 57 28.58 -5.30 -0.24
CA SER A 57 28.79 -5.39 1.20
C SER A 57 27.51 -5.62 2.01
N LEU A 58 26.32 -5.51 1.39
CA LEU A 58 25.03 -5.76 2.03
C LEU A 58 24.72 -7.26 2.01
N ARG A 59 25.16 -8.01 3.02
CA ARG A 59 25.02 -9.48 3.08
C ARG A 59 23.92 -9.96 4.01
N GLY A 60 23.64 -9.23 5.08
CA GLY A 60 22.54 -9.50 6.01
C GLY A 60 21.86 -8.24 6.55
N TYR A 61 20.85 -8.41 7.38
CA TYR A 61 20.13 -7.31 8.03
C TYR A 61 21.03 -6.38 8.85
N PRO A 62 22.09 -6.84 9.56
CA PRO A 62 23.00 -5.93 10.25
C PRO A 62 23.70 -4.95 9.32
N ASP A 63 23.84 -5.27 8.02
CA ASP A 63 24.44 -4.37 7.04
C ASP A 63 23.52 -3.22 6.63
N LEU A 64 22.22 -3.28 6.95
CA LEU A 64 21.27 -2.21 6.63
C LEU A 64 21.63 -0.87 7.31
N GLN A 65 22.38 -0.91 8.42
CA GLN A 65 22.90 0.29 9.07
C GLN A 65 23.88 1.10 8.20
N LYS A 66 24.45 0.47 7.15
CA LYS A 66 25.31 1.14 6.16
C LYS A 66 24.50 2.05 5.23
N ILE A 67 23.18 1.84 5.13
CA ILE A 67 22.30 2.65 4.28
C ILE A 67 21.92 3.92 5.05
N PRO A 68 22.24 5.13 4.54
CA PRO A 68 21.90 6.38 5.20
C PRO A 68 20.38 6.58 5.29
N PHE A 69 19.90 7.05 6.44
CA PHE A 69 18.50 7.35 6.65
C PHE A 69 18.00 8.49 5.77
N SER A 70 16.74 8.41 5.38
CA SER A 70 16.01 9.53 4.77
C SER A 70 14.86 9.93 5.67
N SER A 71 14.52 11.21 5.64
CA SER A 71 13.49 11.80 6.49
C SER A 71 12.55 12.67 5.68
N LYS A 72 11.52 13.20 6.34
CA LYS A 72 10.52 14.04 5.69
C LYS A 72 11.13 15.30 5.05
N ILE A 73 12.22 15.83 5.61
CA ILE A 73 12.87 17.05 5.10
C ILE A 73 13.52 16.85 3.72
N ASP A 74 13.92 15.61 3.39
CA ASP A 74 14.58 15.29 2.13
C ASP A 74 13.63 15.43 0.94
N ILE A 75 12.33 15.16 1.17
CA ILE A 75 11.31 15.09 0.12
C ILE A 75 10.27 16.20 0.20
N ALA A 76 10.02 16.77 1.38
CA ALA A 76 8.97 17.76 1.57
C ALA A 76 9.21 19.00 0.68
N PRO A 77 8.18 19.47 -0.06
CA PRO A 77 8.30 20.68 -0.86
C PRO A 77 8.52 21.90 0.05
N THR A 78 9.34 22.85 -0.42
CA THR A 78 9.51 24.16 0.23
C THR A 78 9.03 25.26 -0.70
N ALA A 79 8.94 26.51 -0.22
CA ALA A 79 8.56 27.64 -1.06
C ALA A 79 9.57 27.86 -2.20
N GLU A 80 10.86 27.63 -1.93
CA GLU A 80 11.97 27.79 -2.88
C GLU A 80 12.11 26.60 -3.83
N ASN A 81 11.72 25.41 -3.37
CA ASN A 81 11.76 24.19 -4.17
C ASN A 81 10.45 23.40 -4.03
N PRO A 82 9.36 23.86 -4.65
CA PRO A 82 8.06 23.19 -4.59
C PRO A 82 8.08 21.84 -5.31
N ASP A 83 8.99 21.68 -6.27
CA ASP A 83 9.16 20.49 -7.09
C ASP A 83 10.10 19.44 -6.48
N ARG A 84 10.58 19.65 -5.25
CA ARG A 84 11.48 18.71 -4.55
C ARG A 84 11.02 17.25 -4.61
N PRO A 85 9.72 16.91 -4.47
CA PRO A 85 9.28 15.52 -4.58
C PRO A 85 9.61 14.83 -5.93
N LYS A 86 9.83 15.58 -7.01
CA LYS A 86 10.21 15.01 -8.32
C LYS A 86 11.60 14.37 -8.32
N SER A 87 12.50 14.74 -7.40
CA SER A 87 13.81 14.11 -7.24
C SER A 87 13.75 12.69 -6.65
N PHE A 88 12.57 12.31 -6.13
CA PHE A 88 12.24 10.97 -5.64
C PHE A 88 11.48 10.10 -6.65
N VAL A 89 11.39 10.57 -7.90
CA VAL A 89 10.85 9.80 -9.02
C VAL A 89 12.02 9.19 -9.79
N LEU A 90 11.88 7.92 -10.20
CA LEU A 90 12.87 7.29 -11.08
C LEU A 90 12.84 7.97 -12.46
N GLN A 91 14.01 8.40 -12.93
CA GLN A 91 14.22 9.12 -14.19
C GLN A 91 15.12 8.30 -15.11
N PRO A 92 14.64 7.17 -15.66
CA PRO A 92 15.43 6.40 -16.61
C PRO A 92 15.48 7.11 -17.97
N ASP A 93 16.64 7.04 -18.59
CA ASP A 93 16.90 7.51 -19.95
C ASP A 93 17.49 6.36 -20.79
N GLN A 94 17.64 6.58 -22.10
CA GLN A 94 18.09 5.53 -23.00
C GLN A 94 19.49 5.00 -22.67
N GLU A 95 20.39 5.87 -22.20
CA GLU A 95 21.76 5.52 -21.87
C GLU A 95 21.82 4.76 -20.54
N SER A 96 21.17 5.27 -19.49
CA SER A 96 21.13 4.63 -18.18
C SER A 96 20.47 3.25 -18.24
N ILE A 97 19.39 3.09 -19.02
CA ILE A 97 18.75 1.79 -19.26
C ILE A 97 19.74 0.81 -19.91
N ARG A 98 20.43 1.22 -20.98
CA ARG A 98 21.37 0.33 -21.70
C ARG A 98 22.53 -0.16 -20.82
N LYS A 99 22.96 0.66 -19.86
CA LYS A 99 24.04 0.31 -18.91
C LYS A 99 23.63 -0.80 -17.95
N VAL A 100 22.38 -0.84 -17.51
CA VAL A 100 21.94 -1.77 -16.45
C VAL A 100 21.25 -3.04 -16.92
N LEU A 101 20.79 -3.08 -18.18
CA LEU A 101 20.15 -4.27 -18.72
C LEU A 101 21.14 -5.44 -18.85
N SER A 102 20.75 -6.60 -18.34
CA SER A 102 21.47 -7.85 -18.59
C SER A 102 21.41 -8.24 -20.08
N PRO A 103 22.31 -9.12 -20.56
CA PRO A 103 22.26 -9.62 -21.94
C PRO A 103 20.90 -10.21 -22.33
N THR A 104 20.27 -10.96 -21.42
CA THR A 104 18.93 -11.54 -21.64
C THR A 104 17.85 -10.48 -21.73
N GLN A 105 17.92 -9.43 -20.92
CA GLN A 105 16.97 -8.31 -20.96
C GLN A 105 17.15 -7.48 -22.25
N LYS A 106 18.40 -7.26 -22.69
CA LYS A 106 18.72 -6.60 -23.97
C LYS A 106 18.15 -7.40 -25.15
N ALA A 107 18.36 -8.71 -25.17
CA ALA A 107 17.81 -9.60 -26.20
C ALA A 107 16.27 -9.56 -26.22
N ALA A 108 15.62 -9.62 -25.05
CA ALA A 108 14.17 -9.54 -24.96
C ALA A 108 13.60 -8.18 -25.44
N LEU A 109 14.28 -7.08 -25.14
CA LEU A 109 13.90 -5.75 -25.65
C LEU A 109 14.12 -5.64 -27.16
N MET A 110 15.24 -6.16 -27.67
CA MET A 110 15.53 -6.19 -29.10
C MET A 110 14.49 -7.01 -29.87
N TRP A 111 14.13 -8.19 -29.37
CA TRP A 111 13.08 -9.02 -29.93
C TRP A 111 11.72 -8.30 -29.91
N THR A 112 11.39 -7.62 -28.82
CA THR A 112 10.17 -6.79 -28.73
C THR A 112 10.21 -5.68 -29.78
N ALA A 113 11.35 -5.00 -29.94
CA ALA A 113 11.50 -3.93 -30.92
C ALA A 113 11.36 -4.44 -32.37
N ILE A 114 11.90 -5.63 -32.68
CA ILE A 114 11.78 -6.26 -34.00
C ILE A 114 10.33 -6.68 -34.28
N ARG A 115 9.67 -7.31 -33.32
CA ARG A 115 8.32 -7.88 -33.51
C ARG A 115 7.19 -6.84 -33.41
N HIS A 116 7.34 -5.84 -32.56
CA HIS A 116 6.27 -4.90 -32.19
C HIS A 116 6.67 -3.41 -32.35
N GLY A 117 7.88 -3.12 -32.81
CA GLY A 117 8.37 -1.76 -32.98
C GLY A 117 8.96 -1.12 -31.72
N LYS A 118 9.67 -0.01 -31.91
CA LYS A 118 10.34 0.75 -30.83
C LYS A 118 9.35 1.43 -29.89
N ASP A 119 8.15 1.76 -30.35
CA ASP A 119 7.14 2.43 -29.54
C ASP A 119 6.54 1.51 -28.46
N GLU A 120 6.42 0.21 -28.75
CA GLU A 120 6.03 -0.77 -27.73
C GLU A 120 7.09 -0.90 -26.62
N VAL A 121 8.38 -0.78 -26.97
CA VAL A 121 9.46 -0.74 -25.96
C VAL A 121 9.33 0.50 -25.09
N ARG A 122 9.11 1.68 -25.69
CA ARG A 122 8.87 2.93 -24.94
C ARG A 122 7.65 2.83 -24.05
N LYS A 123 6.56 2.24 -24.54
CA LYS A 123 5.33 2.00 -23.77
C LYS A 123 5.57 1.09 -22.56
N ARG A 124 6.31 -0.01 -22.71
CA ARG A 124 6.64 -0.92 -21.61
C ARG A 124 7.51 -0.25 -20.55
N LEU A 125 8.53 0.50 -20.97
CA LEU A 125 9.35 1.31 -20.05
C LEU A 125 8.50 2.40 -19.35
N GLY A 126 7.64 3.08 -20.11
CA GLY A 126 6.70 4.05 -19.55
C GLY A 126 5.71 3.43 -18.57
N THR A 127 5.28 2.19 -18.79
CA THR A 127 4.40 1.45 -17.86
C THR A 127 5.13 1.20 -16.53
N GLU A 128 6.43 0.92 -16.58
CA GLU A 128 7.23 0.62 -15.39
C GLU A 128 7.63 1.86 -14.60
N TYR A 129 7.98 2.96 -15.27
CA TYR A 129 8.64 4.09 -14.60
C TYR A 129 7.87 5.41 -14.64
N ARG A 130 7.01 5.63 -15.64
CA ARG A 130 6.30 6.92 -15.76
C ARG A 130 5.21 7.00 -14.69
N PRO A 131 5.19 8.05 -13.85
CA PRO A 131 4.07 8.30 -12.96
C PRO A 131 2.73 8.38 -13.69
N VAL A 132 1.72 7.73 -13.12
CA VAL A 132 0.33 7.79 -13.59
C VAL A 132 -0.64 8.20 -12.47
N GLN A 133 -0.19 8.21 -11.22
CA GLN A 133 -0.99 8.64 -10.07
C GLN A 133 -0.12 9.36 -9.03
N ALA A 134 -0.72 10.31 -8.31
CA ALA A 134 -0.08 11.03 -7.20
C ALA A 134 -0.90 10.85 -5.92
N PHE A 135 -0.21 10.54 -4.82
CA PHE A 135 -0.73 10.59 -3.46
C PHE A 135 -0.12 11.76 -2.70
N PHE A 136 -0.81 12.23 -1.68
CA PHE A 136 -0.39 13.36 -0.85
C PHE A 136 -0.51 12.98 0.62
N THR A 137 0.48 13.39 1.42
CA THR A 137 0.37 13.29 2.87
C THR A 137 -0.60 14.29 3.44
N THR A 138 -1.29 13.92 4.51
CA THR A 138 -2.07 14.84 5.33
C THR A 138 -1.13 15.76 6.12
N GLY A 139 -0.92 16.99 5.65
CA GLY A 139 -0.18 18.03 6.37
C GLY A 139 -1.14 19.02 7.05
N ARG A 140 -0.91 19.34 8.33
CA ARG A 140 -1.71 20.34 9.07
C ARG A 140 -1.18 21.78 8.96
N THR A 141 0.03 22.00 8.40
CA THR A 141 0.67 23.33 8.36
C THR A 141 1.71 23.53 7.25
N ALA A 142 2.00 22.53 6.40
CA ALA A 142 3.00 22.61 5.32
C ALA A 142 2.41 22.19 3.97
N LEU A 143 3.06 22.61 2.86
CA LEU A 143 2.73 22.13 1.52
C LEU A 143 2.69 20.59 1.52
N PRO A 144 1.58 19.97 1.10
CA PRO A 144 1.43 18.52 1.17
C PRO A 144 2.46 17.84 0.27
N THR A 145 3.22 16.90 0.84
CA THR A 145 4.25 16.17 0.08
C THR A 145 3.59 15.19 -0.88
N SER A 146 3.89 15.31 -2.18
CA SER A 146 3.40 14.41 -3.21
C SER A 146 4.28 13.15 -3.35
N PHE A 147 3.66 11.99 -3.53
CA PHE A 147 4.29 10.72 -3.85
C PHE A 147 3.73 10.19 -5.15
N PHE A 148 4.60 9.89 -6.10
CA PHE A 148 4.21 9.48 -7.45
C PHE A 148 4.31 7.96 -7.62
N LEU A 149 3.31 7.39 -8.29
CA LEU A 149 3.17 5.97 -8.55
C LEU A 149 3.07 5.72 -10.05
N SER A 150 3.90 4.82 -10.55
CA SER A 150 3.80 4.24 -11.90
C SER A 150 2.70 3.17 -11.96
N ARG A 151 2.40 2.65 -13.15
CA ARG A 151 1.49 1.50 -13.28
C ARG A 151 2.05 0.25 -12.58
N TYR A 152 3.36 0.08 -12.58
CA TYR A 152 4.06 -0.97 -11.84
C TYR A 152 3.87 -0.83 -10.32
N ASP A 153 3.97 0.38 -9.77
CA ASP A 153 3.74 0.62 -8.34
C ASP A 153 2.28 0.36 -7.96
N LEU A 154 1.33 0.72 -8.83
CA LEU A 154 -0.09 0.42 -8.61
C LEU A 154 -0.40 -1.08 -8.64
N ASP A 155 0.32 -1.86 -9.44
CA ASP A 155 0.22 -3.31 -9.42
C ASP A 155 0.71 -3.89 -8.08
N ILE A 156 1.76 -3.32 -7.48
CA ILE A 156 2.21 -3.69 -6.12
C ILE A 156 1.13 -3.34 -5.10
N LEU A 157 0.55 -2.13 -5.17
CA LEU A 157 -0.51 -1.70 -4.26
C LEU A 157 -1.74 -2.62 -4.34
N HIS A 158 -2.10 -3.07 -5.55
CA HIS A 158 -3.16 -4.06 -5.78
C HIS A 158 -2.81 -5.42 -5.19
N GLU A 159 -1.58 -5.91 -5.40
CA GLU A 159 -1.11 -7.17 -4.80
C GLU A 159 -1.11 -7.11 -3.27
N CYS A 160 -0.70 -5.99 -2.68
CA CYS A 160 -0.83 -5.77 -1.24
C CYS A 160 -2.30 -5.79 -0.81
N GLY A 161 -3.22 -5.22 -1.61
CA GLY A 161 -4.65 -5.29 -1.36
C GLY A 161 -5.19 -6.73 -1.37
N ARG A 162 -4.75 -7.56 -2.31
CA ARG A 162 -5.05 -9.01 -2.36
C ARG A 162 -4.63 -9.69 -1.08
N ARG A 163 -3.36 -9.51 -0.69
CA ARG A 163 -2.77 -10.11 0.52
C ARG A 163 -3.43 -9.63 1.80
N MET A 164 -3.83 -8.35 1.87
CA MET A 164 -4.61 -7.85 2.99
C MET A 164 -5.94 -8.61 3.12
N GLY A 165 -6.64 -8.85 2.02
CA GLY A 165 -7.88 -9.64 2.03
C GLY A 165 -7.67 -11.08 2.47
N GLU A 166 -6.59 -11.74 2.02
CA GLU A 166 -6.21 -13.08 2.48
C GLU A 166 -5.95 -13.14 3.99
N VAL A 167 -5.20 -12.17 4.54
CA VAL A 167 -4.87 -12.14 5.98
C VAL A 167 -6.11 -11.83 6.83
N ILE A 168 -7.03 -10.99 6.33
CA ILE A 168 -8.32 -10.71 6.98
C ILE A 168 -9.22 -11.95 6.94
N GLY A 169 -9.13 -12.74 5.88
CA GLY A 169 -10.02 -13.87 5.60
C GLY A 169 -11.27 -13.47 4.82
N ILE A 170 -11.15 -12.51 3.89
CA ILE A 170 -12.28 -12.04 3.07
C ILE A 170 -12.78 -13.13 2.12
N SER A 171 -14.09 -13.33 2.09
CA SER A 171 -14.84 -14.16 1.14
C SER A 171 -15.53 -13.29 0.09
N SER A 172 -15.10 -13.38 -1.17
CA SER A 172 -15.69 -12.58 -2.28
C SER A 172 -17.18 -12.86 -2.55
N ARG A 173 -17.70 -14.01 -2.08
CA ARG A 173 -19.08 -14.42 -2.29
C ARG A 173 -20.04 -13.95 -1.21
N GLU A 174 -19.56 -13.85 0.02
CA GLU A 174 -20.39 -13.63 1.20
C GLU A 174 -20.21 -12.21 1.76
N ASP A 175 -19.00 -11.68 1.62
CA ASP A 175 -18.63 -10.42 2.24
C ASP A 175 -18.99 -9.21 1.40
N ARG A 176 -19.21 -8.12 2.14
CA ARG A 176 -19.48 -6.79 1.60
C ARG A 176 -18.69 -5.79 2.43
N LEU A 177 -17.99 -4.89 1.75
CA LEU A 177 -17.13 -3.90 2.40
C LEU A 177 -17.71 -2.49 2.25
N VAL A 178 -17.81 -1.77 3.36
CA VAL A 178 -18.03 -0.32 3.35
C VAL A 178 -16.77 0.40 3.81
N SER A 179 -16.30 1.34 2.98
CA SER A 179 -15.18 2.22 3.28
C SER A 179 -15.68 3.63 3.58
N VAL A 180 -15.28 4.14 4.75
CA VAL A 180 -15.60 5.51 5.20
C VAL A 180 -14.39 6.46 5.14
N PHE A 181 -13.34 6.06 4.40
CA PHE A 181 -12.26 6.98 4.07
C PHE A 181 -12.73 8.09 3.11
N PRO A 182 -12.23 9.33 3.26
CA PRO A 182 -12.53 10.41 2.33
C PRO A 182 -12.09 10.11 0.90
N TYR A 183 -12.82 10.65 -0.08
CA TYR A 183 -12.32 10.76 -1.46
C TYR A 183 -11.22 11.81 -1.52
N ALA A 184 -10.00 11.37 -1.22
CA ALA A 184 -8.82 12.20 -1.22
C ALA A 184 -7.69 11.46 -1.95
N PRO A 185 -6.70 12.18 -2.52
CA PRO A 185 -5.52 11.57 -3.09
C PRO A 185 -4.57 11.11 -1.97
N HIS A 186 -5.07 10.30 -1.04
CA HIS A 186 -4.35 9.78 0.13
C HIS A 186 -4.29 8.25 0.06
N LEU A 187 -3.17 7.66 0.50
CA LEU A 187 -2.90 6.22 0.38
C LEU A 187 -4.05 5.35 0.91
N ALA A 188 -4.62 5.69 2.07
CA ALA A 188 -5.65 4.88 2.71
C ALA A 188 -6.87 4.59 1.82
N PHE A 189 -7.36 5.61 1.09
CA PHE A 189 -8.49 5.43 0.17
C PHE A 189 -8.13 4.46 -0.96
N TRP A 190 -6.99 4.70 -1.62
CA TRP A 190 -6.55 3.91 -2.76
C TRP A 190 -6.15 2.49 -2.39
N GLN A 191 -5.56 2.28 -1.21
CA GLN A 191 -5.26 0.93 -0.73
C GLN A 191 -6.55 0.12 -0.51
N VAL A 192 -7.57 0.71 0.12
CA VAL A 192 -8.85 0.02 0.33
C VAL A 192 -9.57 -0.23 -0.99
N HIS A 193 -9.48 0.71 -1.94
CA HIS A 193 -9.96 0.47 -3.30
C HIS A 193 -9.26 -0.74 -3.96
N GLY A 194 -7.93 -0.82 -3.78
CA GLY A 194 -7.13 -1.98 -4.21
C GLY A 194 -7.55 -3.29 -3.53
N VAL A 195 -7.86 -3.27 -2.23
CA VAL A 195 -8.42 -4.44 -1.51
C VAL A 195 -9.72 -4.90 -2.17
N GLY A 196 -10.65 -3.97 -2.44
CA GLY A 196 -11.92 -4.26 -3.07
C GLY A 196 -11.78 -4.95 -4.42
N LEU A 197 -11.00 -4.34 -5.32
CA LEU A 197 -10.78 -4.87 -6.67
C LEU A 197 -10.00 -6.19 -6.67
N ALA A 198 -8.93 -6.30 -5.88
CA ALA A 198 -8.03 -7.45 -5.94
C ALA A 198 -8.61 -8.71 -5.28
N ASN A 199 -9.58 -8.56 -4.38
CA ASN A 199 -10.29 -9.68 -3.74
C ASN A 199 -11.70 -9.89 -4.31
N GLU A 200 -12.07 -9.17 -5.37
CA GLU A 200 -13.38 -9.27 -6.02
C GLU A 200 -14.57 -9.10 -5.04
N ILE A 201 -14.38 -8.30 -3.99
CA ILE A 201 -15.40 -8.04 -2.96
C ILE A 201 -16.20 -6.79 -3.32
N PHE A 202 -17.54 -6.90 -3.26
CA PHE A 202 -18.41 -5.76 -3.45
C PHE A 202 -18.13 -4.68 -2.38
N THR A 203 -17.62 -3.54 -2.84
CA THR A 203 -17.11 -2.47 -1.98
C THR A 203 -17.82 -1.16 -2.27
N LEU A 204 -18.47 -0.59 -1.26
CA LEU A 204 -18.98 0.78 -1.30
C LEU A 204 -17.98 1.73 -0.65
N HIS A 205 -17.39 2.62 -1.45
CA HIS A 205 -16.66 3.76 -0.93
C HIS A 205 -17.62 4.92 -0.73
N THR A 206 -17.73 5.43 0.50
CA THR A 206 -18.70 6.48 0.83
C THR A 206 -18.13 7.89 0.68
N GLY A 207 -16.80 8.02 0.58
CA GLY A 207 -16.11 9.31 0.63
C GLY A 207 -16.13 9.96 2.02
N GLY A 208 -16.49 9.21 3.06
CA GLY A 208 -16.56 9.67 4.45
C GLY A 208 -17.63 10.74 4.68
N GLY A 209 -17.63 11.31 5.89
CA GLY A 209 -18.69 12.22 6.34
C GLY A 209 -18.83 13.51 5.53
N ARG A 210 -17.81 13.93 4.77
CA ARG A 210 -17.91 15.12 3.90
C ARG A 210 -18.67 14.87 2.61
N ALA A 211 -18.65 13.64 2.08
CA ALA A 211 -19.27 13.32 0.80
C ALA A 211 -20.69 12.79 0.98
N MET A 212 -20.83 11.66 1.67
CA MET A 212 -22.14 11.01 1.86
C MET A 212 -22.85 11.45 3.13
N GLY A 213 -22.15 12.10 4.07
CA GLY A 213 -22.69 12.46 5.39
C GLY A 213 -22.83 11.23 6.31
N THR A 214 -22.74 11.44 7.62
CA THR A 214 -22.83 10.33 8.60
C THR A 214 -24.16 9.59 8.50
N ASP A 215 -25.28 10.29 8.41
CA ASP A 215 -26.63 9.69 8.29
C ASP A 215 -26.83 8.96 6.94
N GLY A 216 -26.27 9.48 5.84
CA GLY A 216 -26.25 8.77 4.56
C GLY A 216 -25.45 7.47 4.62
N ILE A 217 -24.31 7.48 5.31
CA ILE A 217 -23.50 6.29 5.54
C ILE A 217 -24.26 5.28 6.41
N LEU A 218 -24.91 5.71 7.50
CA LEU A 218 -25.71 4.82 8.35
C LEU A 218 -26.82 4.11 7.57
N ARG A 219 -27.57 4.86 6.75
CA ARG A 219 -28.57 4.25 5.84
C ARG A 219 -27.95 3.23 4.88
N ALA A 220 -26.76 3.52 4.36
CA ALA A 220 -26.05 2.59 3.48
C ALA A 220 -25.62 1.32 4.24
N LEU A 221 -25.15 1.43 5.48
CA LEU A 221 -24.81 0.29 6.33
C LEU A 221 -26.03 -0.60 6.58
N GLU A 222 -27.18 -0.04 6.96
CA GLU A 222 -28.41 -0.81 7.20
C GLU A 222 -28.90 -1.52 5.94
N LYS A 223 -28.90 -0.82 4.81
CA LYS A 223 -29.41 -1.37 3.54
C LYS A 223 -28.48 -2.41 2.95
N MET A 224 -27.17 -2.14 2.96
CA MET A 224 -26.15 -3.02 2.38
C MET A 224 -25.82 -4.18 3.29
N ARG A 225 -26.05 -4.05 4.60
CA ARG A 225 -25.67 -5.03 5.62
C ARG A 225 -24.24 -5.57 5.41
N PRO A 226 -23.21 -4.70 5.39
CA PRO A 226 -21.84 -5.16 5.16
C PRO A 226 -21.32 -5.99 6.33
N THR A 227 -20.49 -6.98 6.02
CA THR A 227 -19.72 -7.74 7.02
C THR A 227 -18.46 -7.01 7.44
N HIS A 228 -17.93 -6.15 6.55
CA HIS A 228 -16.69 -5.43 6.75
C HIS A 228 -16.88 -3.90 6.71
N LEU A 229 -16.27 -3.19 7.67
CA LEU A 229 -16.22 -1.73 7.73
C LEU A 229 -14.77 -1.25 7.89
N THR A 230 -14.39 -0.19 7.19
CA THR A 230 -13.05 0.40 7.32
C THR A 230 -13.02 1.91 7.27
N GLY A 231 -12.14 2.51 8.05
CA GLY A 231 -11.94 3.95 8.11
C GLY A 231 -10.88 4.39 9.12
N ILE A 232 -10.86 5.70 9.37
CA ILE A 232 -10.05 6.30 10.43
C ILE A 232 -10.72 5.98 11.78
N PRO A 233 -9.97 5.55 12.83
CA PRO A 233 -10.54 5.18 14.12
C PRO A 233 -11.58 6.18 14.65
N GLY A 234 -11.19 7.46 14.82
CA GLY A 234 -12.09 8.46 15.40
C GLY A 234 -13.44 8.57 14.67
N TYR A 235 -13.44 8.48 13.34
CA TYR A 235 -14.67 8.58 12.55
C TYR A 235 -15.52 7.31 12.61
N VAL A 236 -14.90 6.12 12.56
CA VAL A 236 -15.62 4.84 12.70
C VAL A 236 -16.28 4.73 14.07
N TYR A 237 -15.60 5.14 15.14
CA TYR A 237 -16.19 5.20 16.48
C TYR A 237 -17.40 6.11 16.53
N HIS A 238 -17.28 7.33 16.01
CA HIS A 238 -18.40 8.28 15.95
C HIS A 238 -19.60 7.70 15.18
N LEU A 239 -19.36 7.08 14.03
CA LEU A 239 -20.38 6.46 13.19
C LEU A 239 -21.13 5.34 13.92
N ILE A 240 -20.40 4.39 14.53
CA ILE A 240 -21.01 3.26 15.25
C ILE A 240 -21.78 3.77 16.48
N ARG A 241 -21.20 4.68 17.26
CA ARG A 241 -21.87 5.27 18.42
C ARG A 241 -23.19 5.92 18.03
N GLN A 242 -23.17 6.77 17.00
CA GLN A 242 -24.37 7.44 16.52
C GLN A 242 -25.41 6.44 16.00
N GLY A 243 -24.99 5.43 15.23
CA GLY A 243 -25.91 4.41 14.75
C GLY A 243 -26.63 3.67 15.88
N ILE A 244 -25.90 3.30 16.94
CA ILE A 244 -26.50 2.64 18.12
C ILE A 244 -27.44 3.58 18.86
N GLU A 245 -27.06 4.85 19.06
CA GLU A 245 -27.91 5.87 19.71
C GLU A 245 -29.21 6.11 18.92
N GLU A 246 -29.17 6.01 17.60
CA GLU A 246 -30.33 6.11 16.71
C GLU A 246 -31.14 4.80 16.57
N GLY A 247 -30.71 3.71 17.21
CA GLY A 247 -31.38 2.40 17.09
C GLY A 247 -31.22 1.73 15.73
N ARG A 248 -30.17 2.08 14.97
CA ARG A 248 -29.83 1.50 13.66
C ARG A 248 -29.37 0.05 13.82
N ASP A 249 -29.68 -0.77 12.83
CA ASP A 249 -29.18 -2.15 12.77
C ASP A 249 -27.80 -2.21 12.08
N LEU A 250 -26.75 -2.37 12.90
CA LEU A 250 -25.36 -2.59 12.45
C LEU A 250 -24.88 -4.02 12.76
N SER A 251 -25.81 -4.95 13.08
CA SER A 251 -25.51 -6.32 13.48
C SER A 251 -24.74 -7.13 12.45
N SER A 252 -24.80 -6.76 11.17
CA SER A 252 -24.06 -7.46 10.12
C SER A 252 -22.55 -7.23 10.17
N ILE A 253 -22.08 -6.18 10.85
CA ILE A 253 -20.67 -5.77 10.83
C ILE A 253 -19.87 -6.65 11.78
N GLU A 254 -19.04 -7.54 11.25
CA GLU A 254 -18.25 -8.49 12.03
C GLU A 254 -16.76 -8.14 12.04
N VAL A 255 -16.26 -7.46 11.00
CA VAL A 255 -14.85 -7.10 10.88
C VAL A 255 -14.70 -5.60 10.64
N ILE A 256 -13.98 -4.93 11.55
CA ILE A 256 -13.52 -3.56 11.36
C ILE A 256 -12.01 -3.58 11.15
N PHE A 257 -11.51 -3.01 10.06
CA PHE A 257 -10.08 -2.74 9.92
C PHE A 257 -9.80 -1.23 9.80
N LEU A 258 -8.88 -0.74 10.63
CA LEU A 258 -8.69 0.68 10.89
C LEU A 258 -7.28 1.14 10.56
N GLY A 259 -7.15 2.28 9.90
CA GLY A 259 -5.86 2.84 9.52
C GLY A 259 -5.79 4.36 9.67
N GLY A 260 -4.57 4.89 9.71
CA GLY A 260 -4.29 6.32 9.80
C GLY A 260 -4.10 6.87 11.20
N ASP A 261 -4.35 6.07 12.25
CA ASP A 261 -3.99 6.40 13.64
C ASP A 261 -3.80 5.12 14.46
N ARG A 262 -3.22 5.24 15.65
CA ARG A 262 -3.00 4.12 16.58
C ARG A 262 -4.33 3.52 17.04
N VAL A 263 -4.41 2.19 16.99
CA VAL A 263 -5.58 1.42 17.43
C VAL A 263 -5.24 0.66 18.72
N THR A 264 -5.47 1.29 19.87
CA THR A 264 -5.13 0.72 21.19
C THR A 264 -6.01 -0.48 21.55
N VAL A 265 -5.55 -1.32 22.47
CA VAL A 265 -6.31 -2.48 22.98
C VAL A 265 -7.68 -2.06 23.52
N GLY A 266 -7.74 -1.07 24.40
CA GLY A 266 -9.01 -0.60 25.00
C GLY A 266 -9.97 -0.01 23.96
N TYR A 267 -9.45 0.65 22.93
CA TYR A 267 -10.28 1.16 21.84
C TYR A 267 -10.95 0.02 21.05
N ARG A 268 -10.21 -1.07 20.79
CA ARG A 268 -10.74 -2.28 20.11
C ARG A 268 -11.82 -2.95 20.95
N GLU A 269 -11.57 -3.11 22.25
CA GLU A 269 -12.54 -3.69 23.19
C GLU A 269 -13.83 -2.89 23.22
N LYS A 270 -13.71 -1.55 23.28
CA LYS A 270 -14.88 -0.68 23.29
C LYS A 270 -15.71 -0.82 22.02
N LEU A 271 -15.08 -0.76 20.84
CA LEU A 271 -15.77 -0.93 19.56
C LEU A 271 -16.41 -2.31 19.42
N ALA A 272 -15.70 -3.37 19.78
CA ALA A 272 -16.21 -4.74 19.73
C ALA A 272 -17.40 -4.93 20.69
N SER A 273 -17.35 -4.38 21.91
CA SER A 273 -18.46 -4.41 22.85
C SER A 273 -19.69 -3.71 22.29
N MET A 274 -19.51 -2.51 21.72
CA MET A 274 -20.61 -1.73 21.12
C MET A 274 -21.28 -2.48 19.97
N LEU A 275 -20.51 -3.08 19.06
CA LEU A 275 -21.08 -3.88 17.98
C LEU A 275 -21.79 -5.14 18.49
N LYS A 276 -21.22 -5.81 19.50
CA LYS A 276 -21.83 -6.99 20.11
C LYS A 276 -23.15 -6.65 20.80
N GLU A 277 -23.21 -5.54 21.52
CA GLU A 277 -24.44 -4.99 22.11
C GLU A 277 -25.49 -4.64 21.05
N ASN A 278 -25.06 -4.25 19.84
CA ASN A 278 -25.92 -4.00 18.69
C ASN A 278 -26.26 -5.29 17.87
N GLY A 279 -25.87 -6.47 18.35
CA GLY A 279 -26.24 -7.76 17.77
C GLY A 279 -25.22 -8.37 16.81
N SER A 280 -24.02 -7.81 16.68
CA SER A 280 -22.94 -8.40 15.88
C SER A 280 -22.39 -9.69 16.47
N ASN A 281 -22.17 -10.68 15.61
CA ASN A 281 -21.59 -11.96 15.99
C ASN A 281 -20.05 -11.89 16.00
N ASN A 282 -19.48 -11.93 17.21
CA ASN A 282 -18.02 -11.97 17.43
C ASN A 282 -17.23 -10.88 16.67
N PRO A 283 -17.54 -9.58 16.87
CA PRO A 283 -16.88 -8.50 16.14
C PRO A 283 -15.38 -8.41 16.42
N ARG A 284 -14.59 -8.18 15.37
CA ARG A 284 -13.12 -8.12 15.41
C ARG A 284 -12.66 -6.76 14.91
N VAL A 285 -11.70 -6.16 15.62
CA VAL A 285 -11.07 -4.88 15.20
C VAL A 285 -9.60 -5.12 14.91
N ILE A 286 -9.18 -4.84 13.68
CA ILE A 286 -7.85 -5.09 13.13
C ILE A 286 -7.17 -3.75 12.81
N SER A 287 -5.88 -3.63 13.10
CA SER A 287 -5.10 -2.43 12.76
C SER A 287 -4.45 -2.56 11.38
N VAL A 288 -4.34 -1.43 10.69
CA VAL A 288 -3.64 -1.28 9.41
C VAL A 288 -2.52 -0.26 9.59
N LEU A 289 -1.28 -0.69 9.35
CA LEU A 289 -0.13 0.21 9.25
C LEU A 289 0.00 0.68 7.81
N GLY A 290 0.10 1.99 7.62
CA GLY A 290 0.39 2.57 6.32
C GLY A 290 0.74 4.03 6.45
N PHE A 291 1.66 4.47 5.61
CA PHE A 291 2.06 5.86 5.50
C PHE A 291 2.39 6.14 4.04
N THR A 292 2.18 7.37 3.56
CA THR A 292 2.18 7.62 2.10
C THR A 292 3.55 7.34 1.47
N GLU A 293 4.62 7.52 2.23
CA GLU A 293 6.00 7.27 1.84
C GLU A 293 6.24 5.78 1.48
N SER A 294 5.57 4.83 2.15
CA SER A 294 5.69 3.41 1.81
C SER A 294 4.91 3.02 0.56
N LYS A 295 3.97 3.86 0.11
CA LYS A 295 3.08 3.62 -1.04
C LYS A 295 2.21 2.35 -0.94
N LYS A 296 2.17 1.68 0.21
CA LYS A 296 1.37 0.49 0.51
C LYS A 296 1.07 0.41 2.00
N CYS A 297 0.05 -0.36 2.35
CA CYS A 297 -0.28 -0.67 3.75
C CYS A 297 -0.02 -2.15 4.07
N TRP A 298 0.03 -2.45 5.36
CA TRP A 298 0.11 -3.78 5.92
C TRP A 298 -0.98 -3.95 6.97
N ILE A 299 -1.62 -5.11 6.95
CA ILE A 299 -2.66 -5.46 7.92
C ILE A 299 -2.02 -6.22 9.09
N GLU A 300 -2.54 -6.00 10.29
CA GLU A 300 -2.11 -6.71 11.50
C GLU A 300 -2.32 -8.23 11.37
N CYS A 301 -1.37 -9.01 11.89
CA CYS A 301 -1.44 -10.47 11.86
C CYS A 301 -2.64 -10.99 12.66
N PRO A 302 -3.30 -12.08 12.20
CA PRO A 302 -4.38 -12.70 12.94
C PRO A 302 -3.85 -13.36 14.23
N GLY A 303 -4.75 -13.74 15.13
CA GLY A 303 -4.40 -14.51 16.34
C GLY A 303 -4.19 -13.70 17.62
N GLY A 304 -4.53 -12.40 17.65
CA GLY A 304 -4.45 -11.61 18.87
C GLY A 304 -4.66 -10.12 18.65
N ARG A 305 -4.13 -9.32 19.58
CA ARG A 305 -4.08 -7.86 19.51
C ARG A 305 -2.62 -7.41 19.61
N GLU A 306 -2.25 -6.40 18.83
CA GLU A 306 -0.88 -5.90 18.77
C GLU A 306 0.13 -7.00 18.39
N THR A 307 -0.27 -7.89 17.48
CA THR A 307 0.50 -9.07 17.01
C THR A 307 1.61 -8.73 16.01
N GLY A 308 1.77 -7.45 15.67
CA GLY A 308 2.61 -6.99 14.57
C GLY A 308 1.87 -6.99 13.22
N PHE A 309 2.53 -6.47 12.19
CA PHE A 309 1.95 -6.33 10.86
C PHE A 309 2.50 -7.40 9.91
N HIS A 310 1.59 -8.02 9.16
CA HIS A 310 1.95 -9.07 8.22
C HIS A 310 2.75 -8.47 7.06
N THR A 311 3.95 -8.99 6.80
CA THR A 311 4.87 -8.42 5.80
C THR A 311 4.74 -9.10 4.43
N TYR A 312 5.29 -8.46 3.40
CA TYR A 312 5.26 -8.91 2.01
C TYR A 312 6.71 -8.99 1.53
N PRO A 313 7.34 -10.18 1.56
CA PRO A 313 8.80 -10.26 1.52
C PRO A 313 9.44 -10.16 0.14
N ASP A 314 8.66 -10.25 -0.94
CA ASP A 314 9.09 -10.26 -2.35
C ASP A 314 9.22 -8.89 -3.04
#